data_AF-A0AAU8FFB1-F1
#
_entry.id   AF-A0AAU8FFB1-F1
#
_cell.length_a   1.000
_cell.length_b   1.000
_cell.length_c   1.000
_cell.angle_alpha   90.00
_cell.angle_beta   90.00
_cell.angle_gamma   90.00
#
_symmetry.space_group_name_H-M   'P 1'
#
loop_
_entity.id
_entity.type
_entity.pdbx_description
1 polymer ?
#
loop_
_entity_poly.entity_id
_entity_poly.type
_entity_poly.pdbx_seq_one_letter_code
_entity_poly.pdbx_strand_id
1 'polypeptide(L)'
;MRKAVYLLLLGITATGLLAPTRTLAQFSLSGQLRTRTELLDGQGAMLSKGEKPAFFTSQRTRLNAGYKGYRTQFFIAVQDVRVWGQDASTNNRITNSAMNGLMLHEAWGGDQLAGYQPDKAG
;
A
#
# COMPACT_ATOMS: atom_id res chain seq x y z
N MET A 1 -10.28 -59.06 18.83
CA MET A 1 -9.22 -58.09 19.20
C MET A 1 -8.45 -57.55 17.98
N ARG A 2 -7.84 -58.38 17.13
CA ARG A 2 -7.05 -57.93 15.97
C ARG A 2 -7.81 -57.00 14.99
N LYS A 3 -9.07 -57.31 14.66
CA LYS A 3 -9.91 -56.48 13.77
C LYS A 3 -10.20 -55.08 14.33
N ALA A 4 -10.40 -54.98 15.65
CA ALA A 4 -10.62 -53.69 16.31
C ALA A 4 -9.35 -52.83 16.30
N VAL A 5 -8.16 -53.45 16.44
CA VAL A 5 -6.87 -52.76 16.32
C VAL A 5 -6.67 -52.22 14.90
N TYR A 6 -6.99 -52.99 13.85
CA TYR A 6 -6.90 -52.48 12.48
C TYR A 6 -7.86 -51.33 12.21
N LEU A 7 -9.10 -51.38 12.71
CA LEU A 7 -10.04 -50.27 12.57
C LEU A 7 -9.58 -49.00 13.29
N LEU A 8 -8.95 -49.13 14.46
CA LEU A 8 -8.36 -48.02 15.19
C LEU A 8 -7.17 -47.40 14.43
N LEU A 9 -6.30 -48.24 13.86
CA LEU A 9 -5.17 -47.78 13.05
C LEU A 9 -5.61 -47.10 11.75
N LEU A 10 -6.68 -47.60 11.11
CA LEU A 10 -7.27 -47.00 9.92
C LEU A 10 -7.95 -45.65 10.23
N GLY A 11 -8.57 -45.53 11.41
CA GLY A 11 -9.12 -44.26 11.90
C GLY A 11 -8.06 -43.20 12.15
N ILE A 12 -6.95 -43.56 12.81
CA ILE A 12 -5.84 -42.63 13.10
C ILE A 12 -5.17 -42.16 11.81
N THR A 13 -4.92 -43.07 10.87
CA THR A 13 -4.33 -42.72 9.56
C THR A 13 -5.26 -41.86 8.71
N ALA A 14 -6.57 -42.15 8.69
CA ALA A 14 -7.57 -41.33 8.00
C ALA A 14 -7.67 -39.91 8.58
N THR A 15 -7.55 -39.77 9.91
CA THR A 15 -7.61 -38.47 10.59
C THR A 15 -6.34 -37.64 10.33
N GLY A 16 -5.18 -38.29 10.22
CA GLY A 16 -3.92 -37.64 9.84
C GLY A 16 -3.92 -37.08 8.41
N LEU A 17 -4.59 -37.74 7.47
CA LEU A 17 -4.72 -37.27 6.07
C LEU A 17 -5.63 -36.04 5.93
N LEU A 18 -6.54 -35.81 6.88
CA LEU A 18 -7.50 -34.70 6.86
C LEU A 18 -6.98 -33.46 7.60
N ALA A 19 -5.74 -33.48 8.10
CA ALA A 19 -5.16 -32.33 8.77
C ALA A 19 -4.99 -31.16 7.77
N PRO A 20 -5.59 -29.98 8.03
CA PRO A 20 -5.50 -28.86 7.11
C PRO A 20 -4.04 -28.36 7.06
N THR A 21 -3.49 -28.30 5.85
CA THR A 21 -2.19 -27.65 5.61
C THR A 21 -2.33 -26.15 5.84
N ARG A 22 -1.39 -25.56 6.60
CA ARG A 22 -1.37 -24.11 6.83
C ARG A 22 -1.04 -23.39 5.53
N THR A 23 -2.03 -22.74 4.93
CA THR A 23 -1.82 -21.81 3.82
C THR A 23 -1.46 -20.43 4.38
N LEU A 24 -0.33 -19.88 3.96
CA LEU A 24 0.03 -18.50 4.27
C LEU A 24 -0.40 -17.59 3.12
N ALA A 25 -0.88 -16.39 3.44
CA ALA A 25 -1.23 -15.40 2.43
C ALA A 25 0.04 -14.94 1.70
N GLN A 26 0.13 -15.25 0.41
CA GLN A 26 1.24 -14.87 -0.46
C GLN A 26 1.04 -13.47 -1.05
N PHE A 27 -0.21 -12.99 -1.11
CA PHE A 27 -0.56 -11.69 -1.65
C PHE A 27 -1.01 -10.73 -0.53
N SER A 28 -0.56 -9.48 -0.60
CA SER A 28 -0.93 -8.40 0.31
C SER A 28 -1.38 -7.19 -0.50
N LEU A 29 -2.48 -6.57 -0.08
CA LEU A 29 -2.98 -5.30 -0.63
C LEU A 29 -3.20 -4.34 0.53
N SER A 30 -2.61 -3.16 0.45
CA SER A 30 -2.79 -2.10 1.45
C SER A 30 -3.04 -0.76 0.78
N GLY A 31 -3.82 0.09 1.44
CA GLY A 31 -4.15 1.42 0.95
C GLY A 31 -3.94 2.48 2.04
N GLN A 32 -3.54 3.68 1.63
CA GLN A 32 -3.46 4.85 2.49
C GLN A 32 -4.15 6.04 1.82
N LEU A 33 -5.07 6.68 2.53
CA LEU A 33 -5.72 7.92 2.10
C LEU A 33 -5.39 9.02 3.10
N ARG A 34 -4.82 10.12 2.60
CA ARG A 34 -4.48 11.30 3.40
C ARG A 34 -5.11 12.52 2.75
N THR A 35 -6.08 13.12 3.42
CA THR A 35 -6.74 14.35 3.00
C THR A 35 -6.42 15.47 3.96
N ARG A 36 -6.07 16.65 3.45
CA ARG A 36 -5.82 17.84 4.25
C ARG A 36 -6.49 19.04 3.60
N THR A 37 -7.34 19.71 4.36
CA THR A 37 -7.99 20.96 3.97
C THR A 37 -7.30 22.12 4.65
N GLU A 38 -7.02 23.18 3.89
CA GLU A 38 -6.32 24.36 4.36
C GLU A 38 -7.09 25.61 3.92
N LEU A 39 -7.20 26.56 4.86
CA LEU A 39 -7.68 27.91 4.62
C LEU A 39 -6.51 28.85 4.88
N LEU A 40 -6.10 29.58 3.84
CA LEU A 40 -5.03 30.56 3.94
C LEU A 40 -5.63 31.97 3.91
N ASP A 41 -5.45 32.68 5.02
CA ASP A 41 -5.86 34.08 5.19
C ASP A 41 -4.60 34.92 5.45
N GLY A 42 -3.80 35.16 4.41
CA GLY A 42 -2.54 35.92 4.52
C GLY A 42 -1.30 35.12 4.97
N GLN A 43 -1.27 33.81 4.68
CA GLN A 43 -0.13 32.96 4.99
C GLN A 43 1.06 33.26 4.06
N GLY A 44 2.15 33.82 4.60
CA GLY A 44 3.40 34.08 3.88
C GLY A 44 3.54 35.51 3.31
N ALA A 45 2.43 36.21 3.09
CA ALA A 45 2.36 37.64 2.80
C ALA A 45 0.96 38.16 3.18
N MET A 46 0.86 39.43 3.59
CA MET A 46 -0.44 40.06 3.84
C MET A 46 -1.29 40.05 2.58
N LEU A 47 -2.56 39.68 2.72
CA LEU A 47 -3.55 39.78 1.64
C LEU A 47 -3.71 41.23 1.20
N SER A 48 -3.84 41.44 -0.12
CA SER A 48 -4.17 42.76 -0.64
C SER A 48 -5.55 43.20 -0.16
N LYS A 49 -5.77 44.51 -0.04
CA LYS A 49 -7.03 45.07 0.45
C LYS A 49 -8.20 44.62 -0.45
N GLY A 50 -9.07 43.75 0.06
CA GLY A 50 -10.25 43.22 -0.66
C GLY A 50 -10.07 41.84 -1.30
N GLU A 51 -8.90 41.21 -1.13
CA GLU A 51 -8.65 39.85 -1.61
C GLU A 51 -9.34 38.81 -0.70
N LYS A 52 -9.86 37.72 -1.29
CA LYS A 52 -10.56 36.68 -0.54
C LYS A 52 -9.58 35.60 -0.06
N PRO A 53 -9.76 35.02 1.14
CA PRO A 53 -8.93 33.91 1.61
C PRO A 53 -8.91 32.74 0.63
N ALA A 54 -7.75 32.11 0.48
CA ALA A 54 -7.59 30.95 -0.39
C ALA A 54 -8.02 29.68 0.34
N PHE A 55 -8.82 28.84 -0.31
CA PHE A 55 -9.29 27.58 0.25
C PHE A 55 -8.95 26.44 -0.70
N PHE A 56 -8.21 25.44 -0.20
CA PHE A 56 -7.88 24.25 -0.97
C PHE A 56 -7.90 23.00 -0.11
N THR A 57 -8.22 21.89 -0.75
CA THR A 57 -8.08 20.55 -0.20
C THR A 57 -7.04 19.81 -1.01
N SER A 58 -6.10 19.17 -0.31
CA SER A 58 -5.12 18.26 -0.88
C SER A 58 -5.46 16.83 -0.51
N GLN A 59 -5.26 15.91 -1.45
CA GLN A 59 -5.49 14.49 -1.28
C GLN A 59 -4.28 13.72 -1.78
N ARG A 60 -3.83 12.74 -0.99
CA ARG A 60 -2.85 11.74 -1.38
C ARG A 60 -3.40 10.35 -1.12
N THR A 61 -3.59 9.59 -2.18
CA THR A 61 -3.99 8.19 -2.14
C THR A 61 -2.79 7.34 -2.54
N ARG A 62 -2.48 6.31 -1.77
CA ARG A 62 -1.44 5.32 -2.11
C ARG A 62 -2.02 3.92 -2.03
N LEU A 63 -1.78 3.12 -3.05
CA LEU A 63 -2.15 1.72 -3.12
C LEU A 63 -0.88 0.89 -3.27
N ASN A 64 -0.67 -0.06 -2.36
CA ASN A 64 0.47 -0.97 -2.41
C ASN A 64 -0.03 -2.40 -2.57
N ALA A 65 0.53 -3.10 -3.55
CA ALA A 65 0.30 -4.53 -3.76
C ALA A 65 1.65 -5.26 -3.65
N GLY A 66 1.66 -6.33 -2.87
CA GLY A 66 2.83 -7.16 -2.62
C GLY A 66 2.52 -8.63 -2.87
N TYR A 67 3.48 -9.36 -3.42
CA TYR A 67 3.44 -10.80 -3.60
C TYR A 67 4.72 -11.45 -3.10
N LYS A 68 4.61 -12.49 -2.28
CA LYS A 68 5.71 -13.26 -1.71
C LYS A 68 5.50 -14.74 -1.99
N GLY A 69 6.25 -15.26 -2.96
CA GLY A 69 6.38 -16.67 -3.28
C GLY A 69 7.57 -17.32 -2.60
N TYR A 70 7.83 -18.59 -2.94
CA TYR A 70 8.92 -19.37 -2.36
C TYR A 70 10.33 -18.83 -2.70
N ARG A 71 10.50 -18.29 -3.92
CA ARG A 71 11.76 -17.63 -4.34
C ARG A 71 11.53 -16.24 -4.92
N THR A 72 10.34 -15.93 -5.41
CA THR A 72 10.06 -14.64 -6.05
C THR A 72 9.32 -13.70 -5.09
N GLN A 73 9.74 -12.44 -5.03
CA GLN A 73 9.05 -11.38 -4.31
C GLN A 73 8.80 -10.21 -5.25
N PHE A 74 7.58 -9.66 -5.24
CA PHE A 74 7.20 -8.49 -6.03
C PHE A 74 6.49 -7.47 -5.16
N PHE A 75 6.74 -6.20 -5.40
CA PHE A 75 6.06 -5.10 -4.75
C PHE A 75 5.84 -3.96 -5.75
N ILE A 76 4.65 -3.38 -5.71
CA ILE A 76 4.30 -2.20 -6.47
C ILE A 76 3.50 -1.24 -5.60
N ALA A 77 3.88 0.03 -5.61
CA ALA A 77 3.20 1.12 -4.94
C ALA A 77 2.86 2.20 -5.96
N VAL A 78 1.57 2.47 -6.12
CA VAL A 78 1.05 3.55 -6.96
C VAL A 78 0.51 4.64 -6.05
N GLN A 79 0.82 5.90 -6.39
CA GLN A 79 0.37 7.07 -5.64
C GLN A 79 -0.35 8.04 -6.56
N ASP A 80 -1.47 8.58 -6.10
CA ASP A 80 -2.20 9.68 -6.74
C ASP A 80 -2.24 10.87 -5.77
N VAL A 81 -1.83 12.04 -6.24
CA VAL A 81 -1.87 13.28 -5.47
C VAL A 81 -2.68 14.31 -6.24
N ARG A 82 -3.72 14.88 -5.62
CA ARG A 82 -4.58 15.89 -6.24
C ARG A 82 -4.86 17.04 -5.28
N VAL A 83 -4.99 18.24 -5.84
CA VAL A 83 -5.41 19.45 -5.12
C VAL A 83 -6.63 20.04 -5.82
N TRP A 84 -7.63 20.41 -5.04
CA TRP A 84 -8.94 20.87 -5.51
C TRP A 84 -9.42 22.02 -4.62
N GLY A 85 -9.97 23.07 -5.22
CA GLY A 85 -10.32 24.31 -4.52
C GLY A 85 -10.40 25.53 -5.43
N GLN A 86 -10.83 26.67 -4.87
CA GLN A 86 -11.17 27.90 -5.61
C GLN A 86 -9.93 28.59 -6.23
N ASP A 87 -8.72 28.17 -5.85
CA ASP A 87 -7.46 28.75 -6.30
C ASP A 87 -6.41 27.68 -6.68
N ALA A 88 -6.87 26.59 -7.34
CA ALA A 88 -5.97 25.54 -7.85
C ALA A 88 -5.14 25.98 -9.07
N SER A 89 -5.31 27.22 -9.53
CA SER A 89 -4.76 27.72 -10.79
C SER A 89 -3.52 28.59 -10.53
N THR A 90 -2.37 28.10 -11.00
CA THR A 90 -1.11 28.85 -11.25
C THR A 90 -0.04 28.86 -10.15
N ASN A 91 -0.36 28.84 -8.85
CA ASN A 91 0.68 28.93 -7.80
C ASN A 91 0.55 27.87 -6.69
N ASN A 92 0.50 26.59 -7.06
CA ASN A 92 0.54 25.52 -6.06
C ASN A 92 1.96 25.35 -5.51
N ARG A 93 2.31 26.18 -4.51
CA ARG A 93 3.57 26.15 -3.76
C ARG A 93 3.78 24.84 -2.98
N ILE A 94 2.76 23.98 -2.85
CA ILE A 94 2.80 22.79 -1.97
C ILE A 94 2.88 21.48 -2.75
N THR A 95 2.54 21.46 -4.03
CA THR A 95 2.95 20.37 -4.93
C THR A 95 3.52 21.01 -6.18
N ASN A 96 4.82 20.81 -6.45
CA ASN A 96 5.38 21.06 -7.78
C ASN A 96 4.36 20.59 -8.82
N SER A 97 4.09 21.36 -9.86
CA SER A 97 3.14 20.99 -10.93
C SER A 97 3.45 19.60 -11.53
N ALA A 98 4.68 19.11 -11.35
CA ALA A 98 5.15 17.78 -11.69
C ALA A 98 4.69 16.63 -10.75
N MET A 99 4.12 16.94 -9.57
CA MET A 99 3.73 15.96 -8.54
C MET A 99 2.20 15.82 -8.38
N ASN A 100 1.41 16.57 -9.17
CA ASN A 100 -0.04 16.43 -9.20
C ASN A 100 -0.42 15.42 -10.29
N GLY A 101 -0.95 14.28 -9.88
CA GLY A 101 -1.33 13.19 -10.77
C GLY A 101 -1.01 11.80 -10.23
N LEU A 102 -1.31 10.81 -11.08
CA LEU A 102 -1.01 9.41 -10.83
C LEU A 102 0.45 9.12 -11.15
N MET A 103 1.18 8.53 -10.21
CA MET A 103 2.58 8.19 -10.36
C MET A 103 2.91 6.84 -9.75
N LEU A 104 3.90 6.17 -10.34
CA LEU A 104 4.53 5.00 -9.75
C LEU A 104 5.47 5.47 -8.63
N HIS A 105 5.14 5.11 -7.39
CA HIS A 105 5.95 5.51 -6.24
C HIS A 105 7.14 4.57 -6.03
N GLU A 106 6.91 3.27 -6.18
CA GLU A 106 7.92 2.25 -6.01
C GLU A 106 7.50 0.99 -6.78
N ALA A 107 8.44 0.32 -7.41
CA ALA A 107 8.23 -1.01 -7.97
C ALA A 107 9.54 -1.79 -7.92
N TRP A 108 9.51 -2.97 -7.33
CA TRP A 108 10.66 -3.87 -7.33
C TRP A 108 10.21 -5.33 -7.38
N GLY A 109 11.11 -6.15 -7.88
CA GLY A 109 10.97 -7.59 -7.93
C GLY A 109 12.33 -8.24 -7.71
N GLY A 110 12.35 -9.33 -6.96
CA GLY A 110 13.58 -10.07 -6.67
C GLY A 110 13.36 -11.57 -6.70
N ASP A 111 14.37 -12.30 -7.16
CA ASP A 111 14.47 -13.74 -6.96
C ASP A 111 15.45 -14.02 -5.82
N GLN A 112 15.03 -14.90 -4.92
CA GLN A 112 15.79 -15.35 -3.78
C GLN A 112 16.67 -16.51 -4.24
N LEU A 113 17.67 -16.18 -5.08
CA LEU A 113 18.83 -17.03 -5.28
C LEU A 113 19.57 -17.11 -3.93
N ALA A 114 19.95 -18.32 -3.55
CA ALA A 114 20.46 -18.68 -2.22
C ALA A 114 21.45 -17.64 -1.67
N GLY A 115 20.97 -16.77 -0.75
CA GLY A 115 21.80 -15.78 -0.06
C GLY A 115 21.34 -14.32 -0.13
N TYR A 116 20.42 -13.93 -1.02
CA TYR A 116 19.96 -12.53 -1.07
C TYR A 116 18.69 -12.31 -0.23
N GLN A 117 18.82 -11.54 0.85
CA GLN A 117 17.72 -11.11 1.71
C GLN A 117 17.57 -9.59 1.55
N PRO A 118 16.44 -9.09 1.00
CA PRO A 118 16.26 -7.67 0.68
C PRO A 118 15.98 -6.75 1.89
N ASP A 119 15.82 -7.30 3.10
CA ASP A 119 15.53 -6.55 4.33
C ASP A 119 16.71 -5.72 4.88
N LYS A 120 17.83 -5.64 4.14
CA LYS A 120 19.04 -4.89 4.51
C LYS A 120 19.43 -3.76 3.55
N ALA A 121 18.58 -3.40 2.60
CA ALA A 121 18.85 -2.30 1.67
C ALA A 121 17.71 -1.27 1.71
N GLY A 122 17.82 -0.27 2.59
CA GLY A 122 16.92 0.89 2.68
C GLY A 122 16.50 1.21 4.09
#